data_AF-A0A7Z9MGT5-F1
#
_entry.id   AF-A0A7Z9MGT5-F1
#
_cell.length_a   1.000
_cell.length_b   1.000
_cell.length_c   1.000
_cell.angle_alpha   90.00
_cell.angle_beta   90.00
_cell.angle_gamma   90.00
#
_symmetry.space_group_name_H-M   'P 1'
#
loop_
_entity.id
_entity.type
_entity.pdbx_description
1 polymer ?
#
loop_
_entity_poly.entity_id
_entity_poly.type
_entity_poly.pdbx_seq_one_letter_code
_entity_poly.pdbx_strand_id
1 'polypeptide(L)' 'MTSANHPADRLCESVDQVGAPLCVGLDPVLEKMPADLQRLPEVESFQVFCDGVIEAVAGIAACVKFQSACF' A
#
# COMPACT_ATOMS: atom_id res chain seq x y z
N MET A 1 -24.26 19.72 -1.74
CA MET A 1 -22.84 19.86 -2.11
C MET A 1 -22.07 18.94 -1.19
N THR A 2 -21.68 17.76 -1.67
CA THR A 2 -20.72 16.92 -0.96
C THR A 2 -19.40 17.69 -0.93
N SER A 3 -18.81 17.82 0.25
CA SER A 3 -17.52 18.48 0.44
C SER A 3 -16.48 17.73 -0.37
N ALA A 4 -16.04 18.24 -1.53
CA ALA A 4 -15.05 17.62 -2.42
C ALA A 4 -13.63 17.41 -1.81
N ASN A 5 -13.52 17.35 -0.48
CA ASN A 5 -12.30 17.24 0.32
C ASN A 5 -12.37 16.18 1.43
N HIS A 6 -13.49 15.44 1.63
CA HIS A 6 -13.47 14.36 2.63
C HIS A 6 -12.66 13.17 2.10
N PRO A 7 -11.78 12.53 2.89
CA PRO A 7 -10.97 11.39 2.42
C PRO A 7 -11.81 10.23 1.85
N ALA A 8 -13.03 10.04 2.35
CA ALA A 8 -13.93 9.03 1.80
C ALA A 8 -14.38 9.35 0.36
N ASP A 9 -14.54 10.62 -0.01
CA ASP A 9 -14.91 10.98 -1.38
C ASP A 9 -13.78 10.60 -2.35
N ARG A 10 -12.52 10.88 -1.98
CA ARG A 10 -11.33 10.46 -2.73
C ARG A 10 -11.22 8.94 -2.85
N LEU A 11 -11.61 8.20 -1.81
CA LEU A 11 -11.65 6.74 -1.85
C LEU A 11 -12.71 6.27 -2.84
N CYS A 12 -13.92 6.82 -2.79
CA CYS A 12 -14.97 6.51 -3.77
C CYS A 12 -14.52 6.79 -5.20
N GLU A 13 -13.92 7.95 -5.47
CA GLU A 13 -13.34 8.29 -6.78
C GLU A 13 -12.29 7.27 -7.24
N SER A 14 -11.40 6.84 -6.34
CA SER A 14 -10.38 5.83 -6.64
C SER A 14 -10.99 4.45 -6.95
N VAL A 15 -12.02 4.05 -6.21
CA VAL A 15 -12.78 2.82 -6.47
C VAL A 15 -13.42 2.86 -7.84
N ASP A 16 -14.03 3.98 -8.21
CA ASP A 16 -14.65 4.18 -9.53
C ASP A 16 -13.60 4.16 -10.65
N GLN A 17 -12.45 4.81 -10.46
CA GLN A 17 -11.37 4.87 -11.44
C GLN A 17 -10.75 3.50 -11.72
N VAL A 18 -10.51 2.71 -10.67
CA VAL A 18 -9.89 1.38 -10.76
C VAL A 18 -10.91 0.30 -11.12
N GLY A 19 -12.20 0.54 -10.87
CA GLY A 19 -13.30 -0.39 -11.14
C GLY A 19 -13.46 -1.49 -10.10
N ALA A 20 -12.78 -1.40 -8.96
CA ALA A 20 -12.87 -2.38 -7.87
C ALA A 20 -12.55 -1.76 -6.50
N PRO A 21 -13.23 -2.19 -5.41
CA PRO A 21 -12.96 -1.72 -4.05
C PRO A 21 -11.75 -2.43 -3.40
N LEU A 22 -10.72 -2.73 -4.18
CA LEU A 22 -9.55 -3.45 -3.70
C LEU A 22 -8.71 -2.57 -2.77
N CYS A 23 -8.53 -3.02 -1.53
CA CYS A 23 -7.60 -2.45 -0.55
C CYS A 23 -6.44 -3.43 -0.34
N VAL A 24 -5.22 -2.97 -0.60
CA VAL A 24 -4.01 -3.78 -0.44
C VAL A 24 -3.34 -3.46 0.90
N GLY A 25 -3.00 -4.50 1.67
CA GLY A 25 -2.22 -4.36 2.90
C GLY A 25 -0.75 -4.04 2.60
N LEU A 26 -0.18 -3.10 3.35
CA LEU A 26 1.24 -2.77 3.31
C LEU A 26 1.88 -3.17 4.64
N ASP A 27 2.31 -4.43 4.71
CA ASP A 27 2.59 -5.14 5.96
C ASP A 27 4.02 -5.72 5.91
N PRO A 28 5.08 -4.90 6.07
CA PRO A 28 6.46 -5.36 5.97
C PRO A 28 6.83 -6.24 7.18
N VAL A 29 6.92 -7.56 6.95
CA VAL A 29 7.40 -8.52 7.95
C VAL A 29 8.71 -9.09 7.44
N LEU A 30 9.84 -8.73 8.08
CA LEU A 30 11.18 -9.02 7.59
C LEU A 30 11.37 -10.51 7.28
N GLU A 31 10.91 -11.40 8.16
CA GLU A 31 11.06 -12.86 8.02
C GLU A 31 10.27 -13.44 6.84
N LYS A 32 9.30 -12.68 6.30
CA LYS A 32 8.48 -13.06 5.14
C LYS A 32 8.95 -12.45 3.83
N MET A 33 9.96 -11.55 3.87
CA MET A 33 10.48 -10.91 2.66
C MET A 33 11.34 -11.87 1.83
N PRO A 34 11.58 -11.57 0.54
CA PRO A 34 12.61 -12.26 -0.24
C PRO A 34 13.98 -12.21 0.42
N ALA A 35 14.78 -13.27 0.27
CA ALA A 35 16.09 -13.41 0.92
C ALA A 35 17.06 -12.26 0.62
N ASP A 36 16.93 -11.60 -0.53
CA ASP A 36 17.76 -10.44 -0.87
C ASP A 36 17.42 -9.21 -0.04
N LEU A 37 16.13 -9.00 0.27
CA LEU A 37 15.70 -7.90 1.13
C LEU A 37 15.99 -8.19 2.60
N GLN A 38 15.93 -9.44 3.04
CA GLN A 38 16.30 -9.84 4.41
C GLN A 38 17.76 -9.53 4.77
N ARG A 39 18.63 -9.35 3.77
CA ARG A 39 20.06 -9.06 3.94
C ARG A 39 20.39 -7.57 4.02
N LEU A 40 19.40 -6.70 3.75
CA LEU A 40 19.55 -5.26 3.88
C LEU A 40 19.32 -4.82 5.33
N PRO A 41 19.77 -3.62 5.74
CA PRO A 41 19.30 -2.98 6.96
C PRO A 41 17.77 -2.90 6.97
N GLU A 42 17.13 -3.19 8.11
CA GLU A 42 15.67 -3.35 8.21
C GLU A 42 14.86 -2.20 7.58
N VAL A 43 15.26 -0.95 7.85
CA VAL A 43 14.61 0.24 7.26
C VAL A 43 14.70 0.25 5.73
N GLU A 44 15.85 -0.16 5.17
CA GLU A 44 16.05 -0.26 3.72
C GLU A 44 15.25 -1.43 3.14
N SER A 45 15.22 -2.59 3.81
CA SER A 45 14.35 -3.73 3.45
C SER A 45 12.89 -3.31 3.38
N PHE A 46 12.42 -2.56 4.37
CA PHE A 46 11.04 -2.10 4.48
C PHE A 46 10.72 -1.11 3.39
N GLN A 47 11.61 -0.16 3.12
CA GLN A 47 11.42 0.81 2.04
C GLN A 47 11.32 0.11 0.68
N VAL A 48 12.28 -0.75 0.34
CA VAL A 48 12.28 -1.46 -0.95
C VAL A 48 11.04 -2.35 -1.11
N PHE A 49 10.65 -3.05 -0.04
CA PHE A 49 9.42 -3.85 -0.05
C PHE A 49 8.17 -2.98 -0.23
N CYS A 50 8.03 -1.91 0.53
CA CYS A 50 6.85 -1.05 0.49
C CYS A 50 6.70 -0.33 -0.85
N ASP A 51 7.80 0.24 -1.37
CA ASP A 51 7.82 0.92 -2.66
C ASP A 51 7.43 -0.06 -3.78
N GLY A 52 8.01 -1.27 -3.78
CA GLY A 52 7.69 -2.30 -4.76
C GLY A 52 6.23 -2.75 -4.71
N VAL A 53 5.63 -2.88 -3.53
CA VAL A 53 4.19 -3.19 -3.39
C VAL A 53 3.33 -2.05 -3.93
N ILE A 54 3.62 -0.80 -3.58
CA ILE A 54 2.87 0.38 -4.05
C ILE A 54 2.92 0.45 -5.58
N GLU A 55 4.11 0.25 -6.17
CA GLU A 55 4.32 0.30 -7.62
C GLU A 55 3.57 -0.84 -8.33
N ALA A 56 3.62 -2.06 -7.76
CA ALA A 56 2.95 -3.22 -8.33
C ALA A 56 1.41 -3.14 -8.33
N VAL A 57 0.82 -2.39 -7.39
CA VAL A 57 -0.65 -2.27 -7.25
C VAL A 57 -1.20 -0.95 -7.76
N ALA A 58 -0.35 -0.06 -8.26
CA ALA A 58 -0.74 1.21 -8.85
C ALA A 58 -1.71 0.98 -10.02
N GLY A 59 -2.88 1.62 -9.97
CA GLY A 59 -3.93 1.46 -10.98
C GLY A 59 -4.78 0.18 -10.87
N ILE A 60 -4.49 -0.71 -9.91
CA ILE A 60 -5.25 -1.94 -9.66
C ILE A 60 -5.93 -1.92 -8.28
N ALA A 61 -5.32 -1.27 -7.29
CA ALA A 61 -5.91 -1.09 -5.96
C ALA A 61 -6.47 0.33 -5.80
N ALA A 62 -7.65 0.44 -5.18
CA ALA A 62 -8.25 1.72 -4.86
C ALA A 62 -7.53 2.42 -3.70
N CYS A 63 -6.95 1.65 -2.78
CA CYS A 63 -6.11 2.17 -1.72
C CYS A 63 -5.09 1.15 -1.20
N VAL A 64 -4.10 1.66 -0.49
CA VAL A 64 -3.16 0.88 0.31
C VAL A 64 -3.37 1.18 1.78
N LYS A 65 -3.23 0.17 2.64
CA LYS A 65 -3.42 0.28 4.08
C LYS A 65 -2.22 -0.30 4.83
N PHE A 66 -1.36 0.57 5.34
CA PHE A 66 -0.26 0.14 6.20
C PHE A 66 -0.75 -0.52 7.50
N GLN A 67 -0.07 -1.58 7.92
CA GLN A 67 -0.28 -2.20 9.23
C GLN A 67 0.74 -1.64 10.22
N SER A 68 0.32 -0.73 11.10
CA SER A 68 1.22 -0.04 12.03
C SER A 68 1.99 -0.98 12.95
N ALA A 69 1.49 -2.18 13.25
CA ALA A 69 2.20 -3.16 14.08
C ALA A 69 3.39 -3.83 13.37
N CYS A 70 3.54 -3.62 12.06
CA CYS A 70 4.66 -4.14 11.27
C CYS A 70 5.81 -3.12 11.12
N PHE A 71 5.65 -1.90 11.63
CA PHE A 71 6.65 -0.83 11.58
C PHE A 71 7.11 -0.47 13.01
#